data_AF-A0A760VNP3-F1
#
_entry.id   AF-A0A760VNP3-F1
#
_cell.length_a   1.000
_cell.length_b   1.000
_cell.length_c   1.000
_cell.angle_alpha   90.00
_cell.angle_beta   90.00
_cell.angle_gamma   90.00
#
_symmetry.space_group_name_H-M   'P 1'
#
loop_
_entity.id
_entity.type
_entity.pdbx_description
1 polymer ?
#
loop_
_entity_poly.entity_id
_entity_poly.type
_entity_poly.pdbx_seq_one_letter_code
_entity_poly.pdbx_strand_id
1 'polypeptide(L)'
;MDELIQPVKSPFASNTVPADKNNWMTPPEIFAALDAEFGFYLDAAATFESTLCPYWLENALSCDWQSYGAVWCNPPYDNPLPWVQKAAEQCPIQKQPVVMLLPSDTSTAWFNYGRETADEIRFITGGRLSFIHPVTRKPGKNGNSKGSVFFIWRPWITPRRIVTFTDR
;
A
#
# COMPACT_ATOMS: atom_id res chain seq x y z
N MET A 1 48.89 9.82 3.61
CA MET A 1 48.39 8.44 3.56
C MET A 1 47.02 8.53 4.19
N ASP A 2 46.03 8.99 3.39
CA ASP A 2 44.67 9.22 3.88
C ASP A 2 43.91 7.90 3.72
N GLU A 3 43.61 7.25 4.84
CA GLU A 3 42.67 6.14 4.86
C GLU A 3 41.29 6.65 4.46
N LEU A 4 40.84 6.24 3.27
CA LEU A 4 39.47 6.37 2.82
C LEU A 4 38.55 5.66 3.83
N ILE A 5 37.90 6.44 4.69
CA ILE A 5 36.81 5.98 5.54
C ILE A 5 35.71 5.45 4.61
N GLN A 6 35.60 4.12 4.51
CA GLN A 6 34.47 3.52 3.82
C GLN A 6 33.19 3.83 4.61
N PRO A 7 32.11 4.27 3.94
CA PRO A 7 30.88 4.60 4.63
C PRO A 7 30.35 3.37 5.36
N VAL A 8 30.21 3.48 6.68
CA VAL A 8 29.57 2.46 7.51
C VAL A 8 28.14 2.31 7.02
N LYS A 9 27.83 1.18 6.37
CA LYS A 9 26.45 0.84 6.00
C LYS A 9 25.61 0.82 7.26
N SER A 10 24.56 1.65 7.29
CA SER A 10 23.58 1.63 8.38
C SER A 10 23.03 0.20 8.55
N PRO A 11 23.00 -0.35 9.78
CA PRO A 11 22.42 -1.66 10.03
C PRO A 11 20.91 -1.73 9.73
N PHE A 12 20.29 -0.58 9.45
CA PHE A 12 18.88 -0.46 9.05
C PHE A 12 18.69 -0.24 7.54
N ALA A 13 19.76 -0.22 6.75
CA ALA A 13 19.66 -0.07 5.31
C ALA A 13 19.03 -1.32 4.67
N SER A 14 18.01 -1.12 3.84
CA SER A 14 17.40 -2.21 3.07
C SER A 14 18.43 -2.82 2.11
N ASN A 15 18.53 -4.15 2.11
CA ASN A 15 19.37 -4.91 1.16
C ASN A 15 18.62 -5.22 -0.15
N THR A 16 17.41 -4.69 -0.33
CA THR A 16 16.64 -4.87 -1.57
C THR A 16 17.30 -4.12 -2.72
N VAL A 17 17.42 -4.77 -3.87
CA VAL A 17 17.92 -4.14 -5.10
C VAL A 17 17.02 -2.93 -5.43
N PRO A 18 17.55 -1.77 -5.85
CA PRO A 18 16.74 -0.56 -6.02
C PRO A 18 15.53 -0.74 -6.95
N ALA A 19 15.65 -1.58 -7.97
CA ALA A 19 14.58 -1.89 -8.92
C ALA A 19 13.39 -2.63 -8.28
N ASP A 20 13.63 -3.45 -7.25
CA ASP A 20 12.59 -4.27 -6.61
C ASP A 20 12.01 -3.60 -5.35
N LYS A 21 12.61 -2.50 -4.89
CA LYS A 21 12.28 -1.86 -3.61
C LYS A 21 10.82 -1.39 -3.54
N ASN A 22 10.22 -1.10 -4.69
CA ASN A 22 8.89 -0.48 -4.80
C ASN A 22 7.80 -1.37 -5.42
N ASN A 23 8.11 -2.62 -5.78
CA ASN A 23 7.20 -3.52 -6.49
C ASN A 23 6.84 -4.77 -5.66
N TRP A 24 6.92 -4.67 -4.34
CA TRP A 24 6.59 -5.78 -3.43
C TRP A 24 5.09 -6.06 -3.43
N MET A 25 4.72 -7.33 -3.54
CA MET A 25 3.33 -7.77 -3.52
C MET A 25 2.83 -7.99 -2.10
N THR A 26 1.56 -7.73 -1.88
CA THR A 26 0.85 -8.08 -0.65
C THR A 26 0.77 -9.61 -0.49
N PRO A 27 0.89 -10.16 0.74
CA PRO A 27 0.66 -11.58 0.97
C PRO A 27 -0.72 -12.00 0.43
N PRO A 28 -0.83 -13.12 -0.33
CA PRO A 28 -2.08 -13.50 -0.99
C PRO A 28 -3.27 -13.65 -0.04
N GLU A 29 -3.04 -14.14 1.17
CA GLU A 29 -4.07 -14.31 2.20
C GLU A 29 -4.67 -12.98 2.67
N ILE A 30 -3.83 -11.95 2.79
CA ILE A 30 -4.25 -10.61 3.19
C ILE A 30 -5.08 -9.95 2.09
N PHE A 31 -4.60 -10.07 0.85
CA PHE A 31 -5.33 -9.55 -0.31
C PHE A 31 -6.68 -10.27 -0.48
N ALA A 32 -6.70 -11.60 -0.43
CA ALA A 32 -7.91 -12.40 -0.61
C ALA A 32 -8.99 -12.09 0.45
N ALA A 33 -8.59 -11.84 1.70
CA ALA A 33 -9.53 -11.46 2.76
C ALA A 33 -10.24 -10.13 2.47
N LEU A 34 -9.50 -9.13 1.97
CA LEU A 34 -10.08 -7.84 1.58
C LEU A 34 -10.82 -7.92 0.24
N ASP A 35 -10.36 -8.75 -0.69
CA ASP A 35 -11.07 -8.99 -1.95
C ASP A 35 -12.45 -9.61 -1.71
N ALA A 36 -12.55 -10.54 -0.75
CA ALA A 36 -13.84 -11.09 -0.33
C ALA A 36 -14.77 -10.03 0.31
N GLU A 37 -14.22 -8.98 0.94
CA GLU A 37 -15.01 -7.88 1.53
C GLU A 37 -15.42 -6.84 0.49
N PHE A 38 -14.54 -6.50 -0.45
CA PHE A 38 -14.69 -5.32 -1.32
C PHE A 38 -14.92 -5.64 -2.80
N GLY A 39 -14.52 -6.82 -3.29
CA GLY A 39 -14.57 -7.21 -4.71
C GLY A 39 -13.68 -6.32 -5.56
N PHE A 40 -12.36 -6.54 -5.51
CA PHE A 40 -11.39 -5.75 -6.25
C PHE A 40 -11.42 -6.05 -7.74
N TYR A 41 -11.41 -4.97 -8.53
CA TYR A 41 -11.36 -5.00 -9.98
C TYR A 41 -10.04 -4.46 -10.52
N LEU A 42 -9.50 -3.43 -9.86
CA LEU A 42 -8.33 -2.67 -10.29
C LEU A 42 -7.23 -2.69 -9.22
N ASP A 43 -6.00 -2.99 -9.63
CA ASP A 43 -4.79 -2.76 -8.84
C ASP A 43 -4.10 -1.46 -9.31
N ALA A 44 -4.24 -0.39 -8.53
CA ALA A 44 -3.77 0.93 -8.90
C ALA A 44 -2.26 1.12 -8.78
N ALA A 45 -1.49 0.15 -8.26
CA ALA A 45 -0.05 0.32 -8.08
C ALA A 45 0.71 -0.98 -8.36
N ALA A 46 0.60 -1.48 -9.59
CA ALA A 46 1.20 -2.75 -9.96
C ALA A 46 1.82 -2.75 -11.36
N THR A 47 2.74 -3.70 -11.57
CA THR A 47 3.24 -4.12 -12.89
C THR A 47 2.55 -5.43 -13.30
N PHE A 48 2.84 -5.89 -14.51
CA PHE A 48 2.40 -7.22 -14.96
C PHE A 48 2.80 -8.36 -14.01
N GLU A 49 3.98 -8.29 -13.39
CA GLU A 49 4.47 -9.32 -12.47
C GLU A 49 3.84 -9.21 -11.07
N SER A 50 3.52 -8.00 -10.62
CA SER A 50 3.09 -7.73 -9.24
C SER A 50 1.58 -7.56 -9.06
N THR A 51 0.81 -7.48 -10.15
CA THR A 51 -0.64 -7.28 -10.09
C THR A 51 -1.35 -8.40 -9.33
N LEU A 52 -2.33 -8.00 -8.51
CA LEU A 52 -3.26 -8.89 -7.81
C LEU A 52 -4.67 -8.86 -8.41
N CYS A 53 -4.93 -7.98 -9.37
CA CYS A 53 -6.22 -7.81 -10.03
C CYS A 53 -6.14 -8.11 -11.54
N PRO A 54 -7.28 -8.38 -12.20
CA PRO A 54 -7.34 -8.53 -13.66
C PRO A 54 -6.95 -7.25 -14.43
N TYR A 55 -7.19 -6.08 -13.84
CA TYR A 55 -6.81 -4.78 -14.38
C TYR A 55 -5.80 -4.12 -13.43
N TRP A 56 -4.80 -3.44 -14.00
CA TRP A 56 -3.78 -2.76 -13.21
C TRP A 56 -3.27 -1.49 -13.89
N LEU A 57 -2.63 -0.63 -13.10
CA LEU A 57 -2.00 0.61 -13.55
C LEU A 57 -0.56 0.70 -13.07
N GLU A 58 0.36 0.99 -14.00
CA GLU A 58 1.76 1.30 -13.69
C GLU A 58 1.98 2.80 -13.42
N ASN A 59 1.22 3.68 -14.09
CA ASN A 59 1.39 5.14 -14.02
C ASN A 59 0.20 5.85 -13.37
N ALA A 60 -0.36 5.26 -12.30
CA ALA A 60 -1.65 5.62 -11.73
C ALA A 60 -1.77 7.04 -11.13
N LEU A 61 -0.65 7.73 -10.88
CA LEU A 61 -0.67 9.14 -10.47
C LEU A 61 -0.97 10.10 -11.64
N SER A 62 -0.88 9.62 -12.88
CA SER A 62 -1.05 10.42 -14.10
C SER A 62 -2.32 10.08 -14.89
N CYS A 63 -3.15 9.15 -14.40
CA CYS A 63 -4.39 8.74 -15.04
C CYS A 63 -5.53 8.53 -14.04
N ASP A 64 -6.73 8.35 -14.57
CA ASP A 64 -7.92 8.01 -13.79
C ASP A 64 -7.95 6.52 -13.45
N TRP A 65 -8.46 6.20 -12.26
CA TRP A 65 -8.57 4.84 -11.75
C TRP A 65 -9.89 4.19 -12.19
N GLN A 66 -10.19 4.27 -13.48
CA GLN A 66 -11.45 3.77 -14.03
C GLN A 66 -11.67 2.30 -13.67
N SER A 67 -12.72 2.04 -12.90
CA SER A 67 -12.97 0.73 -12.31
C SER A 67 -14.45 0.41 -12.24
N TYR A 68 -14.78 -0.87 -12.43
CA TYR A 68 -16.15 -1.40 -12.28
C TYR A 68 -16.35 -2.15 -10.95
N GLY A 69 -15.33 -2.17 -10.09
CA GLY A 69 -15.38 -2.68 -8.72
C GLY A 69 -14.44 -1.90 -7.81
N ALA A 70 -14.18 -2.41 -6.61
CA ALA A 70 -13.27 -1.74 -5.69
C ALA A 70 -11.84 -1.65 -6.26
N VAL A 71 -11.09 -0.66 -5.79
CA VAL A 71 -9.70 -0.43 -6.20
C VAL A 71 -8.77 -0.82 -5.05
N TRP A 72 -7.83 -1.70 -5.35
CA TRP A 72 -6.71 -2.03 -4.49
C TRP A 72 -5.53 -1.10 -4.78
N CYS A 73 -4.81 -0.69 -3.74
CA CYS A 73 -3.58 0.10 -3.91
C CYS A 73 -2.53 -0.29 -2.86
N ASN A 74 -1.43 -0.89 -3.31
CA ASN A 74 -0.22 -1.07 -2.50
C ASN A 74 0.93 -0.25 -3.12
N PRO A 75 0.98 1.07 -2.88
CA PRO A 75 1.87 1.97 -3.61
C PRO A 75 3.33 1.81 -3.19
N PRO A 76 4.29 2.33 -3.98
CA PRO A 76 5.66 2.56 -3.52
C PRO A 76 5.71 3.36 -2.20
N TYR A 77 6.41 2.84 -1.20
CA TYR A 77 6.45 3.46 0.14
C TYR A 77 7.45 4.61 0.27
N ASP A 78 8.27 4.88 -0.76
CA ASP A 78 9.25 5.97 -0.75
C ASP A 78 8.57 7.35 -0.78
N ASN A 79 7.39 7.49 -1.38
CA ASN A 79 6.63 8.75 -1.40
C ASN A 79 5.10 8.51 -1.39
N PRO A 80 4.49 8.18 -0.23
CA PRO A 80 3.08 7.77 -0.18
C PRO A 80 2.08 8.92 -0.33
N LEU A 81 2.45 10.17 -0.01
CA LEU A 81 1.50 11.29 0.07
C LEU A 81 0.69 11.51 -1.23
N PRO A 82 1.30 11.57 -2.43
CA PRO A 82 0.54 11.72 -3.68
C PRO A 82 -0.46 10.58 -3.92
N TRP A 83 -0.14 9.35 -3.48
CA TRP A 83 -1.01 8.20 -3.62
C TRP A 83 -2.25 8.31 -2.73
N VAL A 84 -2.07 8.70 -1.46
CA VAL A 84 -3.19 8.91 -0.53
C VAL A 84 -4.11 10.02 -1.04
N GLN A 85 -3.55 11.10 -1.57
CA GLN A 85 -4.31 12.19 -2.19
C GLN A 85 -5.10 11.67 -3.41
N LYS A 86 -4.45 10.90 -4.28
CA LYS A 86 -5.11 10.32 -5.46
C LYS A 86 -6.21 9.34 -5.09
N ALA A 87 -6.03 8.51 -4.07
CA ALA A 87 -7.07 7.59 -3.58
C ALA A 87 -8.31 8.35 -3.08
N ALA A 88 -8.10 9.40 -2.27
CA ALA A 88 -9.18 10.25 -1.77
C ALA A 88 -9.94 10.98 -2.90
N GLU A 89 -9.23 11.39 -3.95
CA GLU A 89 -9.81 11.99 -5.16
C GLU A 89 -10.60 10.96 -6.00
N GLN A 90 -10.02 9.78 -6.24
CA GLN A 90 -10.57 8.82 -7.19
C GLN A 90 -11.75 8.03 -6.64
N CYS A 91 -11.81 7.76 -5.33
CA CYS A 91 -12.95 7.09 -4.70
C CYS A 91 -14.31 7.71 -5.10
N PRO A 92 -14.58 9.02 -4.86
CA PRO A 92 -15.84 9.64 -5.26
C PRO A 92 -16.01 9.81 -6.78
N ILE A 93 -14.93 10.02 -7.55
CA ILE A 93 -15.00 10.16 -9.01
C ILE A 93 -15.47 8.85 -9.66
N GLN A 94 -14.82 7.75 -9.28
CA GLN A 94 -15.09 6.42 -9.84
C GLN A 94 -16.31 5.78 -9.24
N LYS A 95 -16.80 6.31 -8.11
CA LYS A 95 -17.92 5.76 -7.36
C LYS A 95 -17.66 4.32 -6.90
N GLN A 96 -16.39 4.03 -6.60
CA GLN A 96 -15.90 2.72 -6.15
C GLN A 96 -15.13 2.86 -4.83
N PRO A 97 -15.19 1.87 -3.93
CA PRO A 97 -14.32 1.85 -2.76
C PRO A 97 -12.85 1.81 -3.17
N VAL A 98 -12.00 2.45 -2.36
CA VAL A 98 -10.54 2.37 -2.49
C VAL A 98 -9.97 1.83 -1.20
N VAL A 99 -9.15 0.79 -1.29
CA VAL A 99 -8.44 0.20 -0.15
C VAL A 99 -6.94 0.30 -0.41
N MET A 100 -6.24 0.99 0.49
CA MET A 100 -4.81 1.24 0.37
C MET A 100 -4.05 0.65 1.55
N LEU A 101 -2.96 -0.07 1.26
CA LEU A 101 -2.05 -0.62 2.26
C LEU A 101 -0.81 0.26 2.41
N LEU A 102 -0.54 0.73 3.63
CA LEU A 102 0.62 1.56 3.95
C LEU A 102 1.35 1.07 5.20
N PRO A 103 2.62 1.50 5.42
CA PRO A 103 3.27 1.35 6.71
C PRO A 103 2.47 2.05 7.80
N SER A 104 2.39 1.50 9.01
CA SER A 104 1.75 2.15 10.15
C SER A 104 2.65 3.24 10.76
N ASP A 105 2.84 4.36 10.07
CA ASP A 105 3.64 5.50 10.54
C ASP A 105 2.78 6.76 10.75
N THR A 106 2.25 6.88 11.96
CA THR A 106 1.33 7.95 12.36
C THR A 106 1.97 9.33 12.48
N SER A 107 3.30 9.42 12.32
CA SER A 107 4.03 10.69 12.42
C SER A 107 4.07 11.49 11.11
N THR A 108 3.59 10.90 10.01
CA THR A 108 3.80 11.40 8.65
C THR A 108 2.65 12.26 8.13
N ALA A 109 2.96 13.13 7.17
CA ALA A 109 1.96 13.99 6.51
C ALA A 109 0.90 13.16 5.76
N TRP A 110 1.30 12.07 5.09
CA TRP A 110 0.35 11.20 4.39
C TRP A 110 -0.59 10.48 5.34
N PHE A 111 -0.14 10.11 6.55
CA PHE A 111 -1.00 9.48 7.53
C PHE A 111 -2.06 10.47 8.03
N ASN A 112 -1.64 11.71 8.32
CA ASN A 112 -2.56 12.77 8.74
C ASN A 112 -3.61 13.07 7.66
N TYR A 113 -3.19 13.19 6.40
CA TYR A 113 -4.11 13.40 5.28
C TYR A 113 -5.07 12.21 5.09
N GLY A 114 -4.54 10.99 5.13
CA GLY A 114 -5.36 9.77 5.06
C GLY A 114 -6.39 9.70 6.19
N ARG A 115 -5.99 10.06 7.42
CA ARG A 115 -6.89 10.06 8.60
C ARG A 115 -8.04 11.05 8.46
N GLU A 116 -7.83 12.16 7.76
CA GLU A 116 -8.85 13.20 7.58
C GLU A 116 -9.85 12.85 6.46
N THR A 117 -9.43 12.04 5.50
CA THR A 117 -10.15 11.78 4.25
C THR A 117 -10.73 10.37 4.17
N ALA A 118 -10.11 9.37 4.79
CA ALA A 118 -10.58 8.00 4.79
C ALA A 118 -11.77 7.79 5.72
N ASP A 119 -12.65 6.86 5.35
CA ASP A 119 -13.78 6.46 6.18
C ASP A 119 -13.35 5.61 7.36
N GLU A 120 -12.38 4.73 7.12
CA GLU A 120 -11.87 3.78 8.09
C GLU A 120 -10.36 3.64 7.95
N ILE A 121 -9.68 3.61 9.09
CA ILE A 121 -8.28 3.24 9.22
C ILE A 121 -8.23 1.94 10.01
N ARG A 122 -7.79 0.86 9.36
CA ARG A 122 -7.77 -0.48 9.94
C ARG A 122 -6.32 -0.91 10.20
N PHE A 123 -5.92 -0.92 11.47
CA PHE A 123 -4.57 -1.35 11.86
C PHE A 123 -4.47 -2.88 11.83
N ILE A 124 -3.36 -3.38 11.32
CA ILE A 124 -3.05 -4.82 11.32
C ILE A 124 -2.26 -5.16 12.59
N THR A 125 -2.80 -6.07 13.39
CA THR A 125 -2.24 -6.61 14.64
C THR A 125 -1.77 -8.06 14.45
N GLY A 126 -1.20 -8.67 15.49
CA GLY A 126 -0.75 -10.07 15.42
C GLY A 126 0.56 -10.31 14.67
N GLY A 127 1.21 -9.27 14.12
CA GLY A 127 2.53 -9.38 13.50
C GLY A 127 2.75 -8.37 12.39
N ARG A 128 3.89 -8.47 11.69
CA ARG A 128 4.20 -7.64 10.52
C ARG A 128 3.96 -8.43 9.24
N LEU A 129 3.48 -7.77 8.20
CA LEU A 129 3.29 -8.41 6.90
C LEU A 129 4.64 -8.84 6.30
N SER A 130 4.66 -10.04 5.73
CA SER A 130 5.82 -10.58 5.01
C SER A 130 5.56 -10.44 3.51
N PHE A 131 5.82 -9.26 2.96
CA PHE A 131 5.60 -8.99 1.54
C PHE A 131 6.33 -9.97 0.61
N ILE A 132 5.74 -10.22 -0.55
CA ILE A 132 6.19 -11.21 -1.52
C ILE A 132 6.93 -10.53 -2.67
N HIS A 133 8.08 -11.09 -3.03
CA HIS A 133 8.85 -10.59 -4.17
C HIS A 133 8.12 -10.90 -5.50
N PRO A 134 7.96 -9.93 -6.42
CA PRO A 134 7.12 -10.08 -7.61
C PRO A 134 7.59 -11.20 -8.55
N VAL A 135 8.90 -11.28 -8.79
CA VAL A 135 9.49 -12.33 -9.65
C VAL A 135 9.67 -13.66 -8.91
N THR A 136 10.39 -13.67 -7.78
CA THR A 136 10.75 -14.93 -7.11
C THR A 136 9.61 -15.59 -6.33
N ARG A 137 8.51 -14.86 -6.09
CA ARG A 137 7.34 -15.31 -5.31
C ARG A 137 7.67 -15.77 -3.88
N LYS A 138 8.80 -15.33 -3.34
CA LYS A 138 9.23 -15.64 -1.97
C LYS A 138 8.98 -14.46 -1.03
N PRO A 139 8.65 -14.72 0.25
CA PRO A 139 8.60 -13.67 1.26
C PRO A 139 9.95 -12.97 1.43
N GLY A 140 9.92 -11.67 1.74
CA GLY A 140 11.11 -10.89 2.05
C GLY A 140 11.88 -11.46 3.26
N LYS A 141 13.20 -11.64 3.11
CA LYS A 141 14.05 -12.33 4.11
C LYS A 141 14.11 -11.65 5.48
N ASN A 142 13.95 -10.33 5.54
CA ASN A 142 14.17 -9.55 6.78
C ASN A 142 12.87 -9.01 7.40
N GLY A 143 11.70 -9.42 6.91
CA GLY A 143 10.41 -8.89 7.34
C GLY A 143 10.25 -7.38 7.11
N ASN A 144 9.03 -6.85 7.22
CA ASN A 144 8.83 -5.40 7.23
C ASN A 144 9.37 -4.81 8.54
N SER A 145 9.99 -3.63 8.50
CA SER A 145 10.49 -2.95 9.70
C SER A 145 9.39 -2.23 10.48
N LYS A 146 8.25 -1.97 9.85
CA LYS A 146 7.08 -1.29 10.42
C LYS A 146 5.86 -2.21 10.45
N GLY A 147 4.88 -1.88 11.30
CA GLY A 147 3.54 -2.41 11.18
C GLY A 147 2.86 -1.93 9.89
N SER A 148 1.66 -2.42 9.62
CA SER A 148 0.89 -2.09 8.43
C SER A 148 -0.52 -1.63 8.79
N VAL A 149 -1.11 -0.82 7.93
CA VAL A 149 -2.43 -0.22 8.13
C VAL A 149 -3.15 -0.12 6.79
N PHE A 150 -4.45 -0.37 6.79
CA PHE A 150 -5.32 -0.08 5.65
C PHE A 150 -5.99 1.28 5.83
N PHE A 151 -6.00 2.08 4.77
CA PHE A 151 -6.89 3.22 4.61
C PHE A 151 -7.99 2.84 3.63
N ILE A 152 -9.24 3.05 4.05
CA ILE A 152 -10.42 2.63 3.29
C ILE A 152 -11.30 3.85 3.04
N TRP A 153 -11.53 4.17 1.77
CA TRP A 153 -12.48 5.18 1.30
C TRP A 153 -13.68 4.48 0.65
N ARG A 154 -14.88 5.01 0.88
CA ARG A 154 -16.15 4.51 0.38
C ARG A 154 -16.93 5.66 -0.28
N PRO A 155 -17.40 5.51 -1.53
CA PRO A 155 -17.80 6.61 -2.42
C PRO A 155 -19.10 7.36 -2.07
N TRP A 156 -19.81 6.98 -1.01
CA TRP A 156 -21.18 7.42 -0.75
C TRP A 156 -21.44 7.88 0.68
N ILE A 157 -20.37 8.10 1.44
CA ILE A 157 -20.47 8.45 2.84
C ILE A 157 -19.56 9.64 3.14
N THR A 158 -19.96 10.45 4.12
CA THR A 158 -19.03 11.39 4.74
C THR A 158 -18.01 10.59 5.56
N PRO A 159 -16.70 10.87 5.40
CA PRO A 159 -15.63 10.24 6.18
C PRO A 159 -15.98 10.11 7.65
N ARG A 160 -16.24 8.87 8.08
CA ARG A 160 -16.53 8.56 9.49
C ARG A 160 -15.28 8.60 10.36
N ARG A 161 -14.11 8.42 9.74
CA ARG A 161 -12.79 8.44 10.38
C ARG A 161 -12.71 7.44 11.53
N ILE A 162 -13.34 6.27 11.35
CA ILE A 162 -13.32 5.21 12.36
C ILE A 162 -11.95 4.53 12.37
N VAL A 163 -11.53 4.09 13.55
CA VAL A 163 -10.31 3.29 13.72
C VAL A 163 -10.72 1.89 14.14
N THR A 164 -10.26 0.90 13.40
CA THR A 164 -10.51 -0.52 13.63
C THR A 164 -9.21 -1.31 13.67
N PHE A 165 -9.28 -2.56 14.12
CA PHE A 165 -8.14 -3.47 14.20
C PHE A 165 -8.51 -4.80 13.56
N THR A 166 -7.55 -5.44 12.90
CA THR A 166 -7.66 -6.79 12.36
C THR A 166 -6.36 -7.54 12.59
N ASP A 167 -6.44 -8.83 12.82
CA ASP A 167 -5.24 -9.66 12.88
C ASP A 167 -4.69 -9.96 11.48
N ARG A 168 -3.38 -10.23 11.41
CA ARG A 168 -2.65 -10.66 10.20
C ARG A 168 -3.04 -12.07 9.78
#